data_AF-A0ABD4PL39-F1
#
_entry.id   AF-A0ABD4PL39-F1
#
_cell.length_a   1.000
_cell.length_b   1.000
_cell.length_c   1.000
_cell.angle_alpha   90.00
_cell.angle_beta   90.00
_cell.angle_gamma   90.00
#
_symmetry.space_group_name_H-M   'P 1'
#
loop_
_entity.id
_entity.type
_entity.pdbx_description
1 polymer ?
#
loop_
_entity_poly.entity_id
_entity_poly.type
_entity_poly.pdbx_seq_one_letter_code
_entity_poly.pdbx_strand_id
1 'polypeptide(L)'
;TWSRYGQLLSFTDCSGYVTRYDHDRFGQVTAVHREEGLSQYHAYDSRGQLTAVKDTQGHETRYEYNIVGDLTAVIAPDGSRNGTQYDAWGKAVRTTQGGLTRSMEYDAAGRVIRLTSENGSHTTFRYDVLDRLIQETGFDGRTQRYHHDLTGKLIRSEDEGLVTHWHYDEADRLTHRTVKGETAERWRYDERGWLTDISHISEGHRVAVHYRYDEKGRLTGERQTVHHPQTEALLWQHETRHAYNAQGLANRCIPDSLPAVEWLTYGSGYLAGMKLGDTPLVEYT
;
A
#
# COMPACT_ATOMS: atom_id res chain seq x y z
N THR A 1 -29.40 -28.84 -1.38
CA THR A 1 -29.35 -30.27 -1.04
C THR A 1 -27.90 -30.69 -0.85
N TRP A 2 -27.66 -31.74 -0.07
CA TRP A 2 -26.32 -32.20 0.31
C TRP A 2 -26.14 -33.68 0.02
N SER A 3 -24.91 -34.11 -0.31
CA SER A 3 -24.56 -35.52 -0.43
C SER A 3 -24.48 -36.18 0.96
N ARG A 4 -24.44 -37.52 1.00
CA ARG A 4 -24.22 -38.27 2.25
C ARG A 4 -22.87 -38.00 2.93
N TYR A 5 -21.96 -37.35 2.21
CA TYR A 5 -20.62 -36.97 2.67
C TYR A 5 -20.53 -35.48 3.04
N GLY A 6 -21.66 -34.76 3.09
CA GLY A 6 -21.68 -33.34 3.46
C GLY A 6 -21.21 -32.40 2.36
N GLN A 7 -21.26 -32.81 1.08
CA GLN A 7 -20.94 -31.95 -0.06
C GLN A 7 -22.20 -31.27 -0.59
N LEU A 8 -22.14 -29.99 -0.93
CA LEU A 8 -23.29 -29.23 -1.42
C LEU A 8 -23.61 -29.64 -2.86
N LEU A 9 -24.75 -30.30 -3.11
CA LEU A 9 -25.12 -30.74 -4.47
C LEU A 9 -25.98 -29.71 -5.21
N SER A 10 -26.82 -28.97 -4.49
CA SER A 10 -27.60 -27.88 -5.05
C SER A 10 -27.90 -26.80 -4.01
N PHE A 11 -28.04 -25.56 -4.46
CA PHE A 11 -28.47 -24.43 -3.64
C PHE A 11 -29.56 -23.65 -4.38
N THR A 12 -30.58 -23.22 -3.64
CA THR A 12 -31.67 -22.39 -4.17
C THR A 12 -31.71 -21.11 -3.34
N ASP A 13 -31.57 -19.96 -3.99
CA ASP A 13 -31.60 -18.68 -3.30
C ASP A 13 -33.03 -18.20 -3.01
N CYS A 14 -33.16 -17.05 -2.36
CA CYS A 14 -34.47 -16.46 -2.02
C CYS A 14 -35.27 -15.97 -3.23
N SER A 15 -34.61 -15.84 -4.39
CA SER A 15 -35.23 -15.49 -5.67
C SER A 15 -35.66 -16.74 -6.46
N GLY A 16 -35.34 -17.94 -5.98
CA GLY A 16 -35.70 -19.22 -6.60
C GLY A 16 -34.67 -19.77 -7.58
N TYR A 17 -33.54 -19.07 -7.77
CA TYR A 17 -32.49 -19.51 -8.71
C TYR A 17 -31.76 -20.74 -8.20
N VAL A 18 -31.60 -21.77 -9.05
CA VAL A 18 -30.95 -23.03 -8.67
C VAL A 18 -29.51 -23.11 -9.19
N THR A 19 -28.56 -23.31 -8.28
CA THR A 19 -27.17 -23.67 -8.60
C THR A 19 -26.93 -25.15 -8.28
N ARG A 20 -26.27 -25.89 -9.17
CA ARG A 20 -25.88 -27.31 -8.97
C ARG A 20 -24.37 -27.48 -9.04
N TYR A 21 -23.85 -28.45 -8.30
CA TYR A 21 -22.41 -28.67 -8.15
C TYR A 21 -22.05 -30.14 -8.37
N ASP A 22 -21.08 -30.38 -9.25
CA ASP A 22 -20.45 -31.68 -9.42
C ASP A 22 -19.12 -31.74 -8.66
N HIS A 23 -18.80 -32.92 -8.14
CA HIS A 23 -17.59 -33.13 -7.36
C HIS A 23 -16.83 -34.36 -7.84
N ASP A 24 -15.51 -34.34 -7.72
CA ASP A 24 -14.67 -35.53 -7.92
C ASP A 24 -14.69 -36.47 -6.70
N ARG A 25 -13.94 -37.58 -6.81
CA ARG A 25 -13.81 -38.57 -5.72
C ARG A 25 -13.14 -38.04 -4.44
N PHE A 26 -12.45 -36.90 -4.53
CA PHE A 26 -11.82 -36.21 -3.41
C PHE A 26 -12.71 -35.12 -2.82
N GLY A 27 -13.88 -34.88 -3.40
CA GLY A 27 -14.83 -33.85 -2.98
C GLY A 27 -14.49 -32.46 -3.46
N GLN A 28 -13.64 -32.33 -4.47
CA GLN A 28 -13.33 -31.05 -5.11
C GLN A 28 -14.41 -30.74 -6.14
N VAL A 29 -14.85 -29.48 -6.23
CA VAL A 29 -15.90 -29.07 -7.18
C VAL A 29 -15.33 -29.08 -8.60
N THR A 30 -15.88 -29.93 -9.46
CA THR A 30 -15.49 -30.09 -10.89
C THR A 30 -16.39 -29.32 -11.84
N ALA A 31 -17.63 -29.03 -11.45
CA ALA A 31 -18.52 -28.17 -12.23
C ALA A 31 -19.48 -27.39 -11.34
N VAL A 32 -19.80 -26.16 -11.76
CA VAL A 32 -20.86 -25.33 -11.18
C VAL A 32 -21.83 -24.97 -12.28
N HIS A 33 -23.05 -25.47 -12.19
CA HIS A 33 -24.12 -25.18 -13.14
C HIS A 33 -25.04 -24.13 -12.55
N ARG A 34 -25.17 -23.00 -13.23
CA ARG A 34 -26.17 -21.97 -12.96
C ARG A 34 -27.30 -22.05 -13.99
N GLU A 35 -28.29 -21.19 -13.85
CA GLU A 35 -29.36 -21.08 -14.82
C GLU A 35 -28.87 -20.67 -16.21
N GLU A 36 -29.72 -20.86 -17.22
CA GLU A 36 -29.43 -20.54 -18.64
C GLU A 36 -28.28 -21.34 -19.27
N GLY A 37 -27.88 -22.47 -18.67
CA GLY A 37 -26.81 -23.32 -19.18
C GLY A 37 -25.40 -22.78 -18.89
N LEU A 38 -25.30 -21.69 -18.14
CA LEU A 38 -24.04 -21.09 -17.70
C LEU A 38 -23.34 -22.05 -16.74
N SER A 39 -22.37 -22.80 -17.27
CA SER A 39 -21.62 -23.80 -16.51
C SER A 39 -20.14 -23.44 -16.47
N GLN A 40 -19.56 -23.46 -15.28
CA GLN A 40 -18.11 -23.35 -15.09
C GLN A 40 -17.55 -24.74 -14.78
N TYR A 41 -16.38 -25.07 -15.32
CA TYR A 41 -15.71 -26.36 -15.09
C TYR A 41 -14.32 -26.17 -14.51
N HIS A 42 -13.93 -27.08 -13.62
CA HIS A 42 -12.62 -27.13 -12.99
C HIS A 42 -11.96 -28.49 -13.24
N ALA A 43 -10.67 -28.48 -13.54
CA ALA A 43 -9.84 -29.68 -13.61
C ALA A 43 -8.76 -29.63 -12.54
N TYR A 44 -8.44 -30.77 -11.95
CA TYR A 44 -7.41 -30.89 -10.92
C TYR A 44 -6.39 -31.98 -11.30
N ASP A 45 -5.15 -31.82 -10.83
CA ASP A 45 -4.13 -32.88 -10.92
C ASP A 45 -4.29 -33.93 -9.80
N SER A 46 -3.41 -34.94 -9.81
CA SER A 46 -3.42 -36.00 -8.78
C SER A 46 -3.07 -35.53 -7.37
N ARG A 47 -2.55 -34.31 -7.21
CA ARG A 47 -2.24 -33.66 -5.93
C ARG A 47 -3.37 -32.74 -5.46
N GLY A 48 -4.46 -32.64 -6.22
CA GLY A 48 -5.59 -31.75 -5.91
C GLY A 48 -5.34 -30.29 -6.31
N GLN A 49 -4.36 -30.02 -7.16
CA GLN A 49 -4.07 -28.67 -7.64
C GLN A 49 -4.93 -28.36 -8.86
N LEU A 50 -5.54 -27.17 -8.90
CA LEU A 50 -6.39 -26.71 -10.00
C LEU A 50 -5.54 -26.50 -11.27
N THR A 51 -5.74 -27.30 -12.31
CA THR A 51 -4.97 -27.24 -13.57
C THR A 51 -5.69 -26.52 -14.70
N ALA A 52 -7.02 -26.43 -14.65
CA ALA A 52 -7.79 -25.64 -15.61
C ALA A 52 -9.11 -25.14 -15.03
N VAL A 53 -9.52 -23.96 -15.49
CA VAL A 53 -10.85 -23.39 -15.29
C VAL A 53 -11.42 -23.05 -16.65
N LYS A 54 -12.59 -23.58 -16.97
CA LYS A 54 -13.36 -23.20 -18.16
C LYS A 54 -14.56 -22.37 -17.71
N ASP A 55 -14.62 -21.12 -18.17
CA ASP A 55 -15.72 -20.22 -17.86
C ASP A 55 -17.02 -20.61 -18.59
N THR A 56 -18.09 -19.87 -18.34
CA THR A 56 -19.42 -20.12 -18.91
C THR A 56 -19.49 -19.89 -20.43
N GLN A 57 -18.50 -19.22 -21.01
CA GLN A 57 -18.36 -18.99 -22.44
C GLN A 57 -17.46 -20.04 -23.11
N GLY A 58 -16.89 -20.96 -22.34
CA GLY A 58 -16.00 -22.01 -22.82
C GLY A 58 -14.53 -21.59 -22.88
N HIS A 59 -14.17 -20.38 -22.44
CA HIS A 59 -12.80 -19.93 -22.40
C HIS A 59 -12.04 -20.62 -21.27
N GLU A 60 -10.90 -21.23 -21.60
CA GLU A 60 -10.12 -22.04 -20.67
C GLU A 60 -8.86 -21.31 -20.22
N THR A 61 -8.71 -21.14 -18.90
CA THR A 61 -7.45 -20.72 -18.26
C THR A 61 -6.77 -21.95 -17.68
N ARG A 62 -5.46 -22.13 -17.93
CA ARG A 62 -4.68 -23.27 -17.44
C ARG A 62 -3.62 -22.83 -16.44
N TYR A 63 -3.28 -23.73 -15.53
CA TYR A 63 -2.32 -23.52 -14.45
C TYR A 63 -1.25 -24.61 -14.46
N GLU A 64 0.00 -24.21 -14.38
CA GLU A 64 1.15 -25.12 -14.32
C GLU A 64 1.85 -24.97 -12.98
N TYR A 65 2.29 -26.09 -12.40
CA TYR A 65 2.97 -26.12 -11.10
C TYR A 65 4.32 -26.84 -11.21
N ASN A 66 5.28 -26.44 -10.37
CA ASN A 66 6.52 -27.19 -10.21
C ASN A 66 6.32 -28.45 -9.33
N ILE A 67 7.42 -29.19 -9.09
CA ILE A 67 7.39 -30.43 -8.31
C ILE A 67 7.08 -30.21 -6.82
N VAL A 68 7.43 -29.05 -6.25
CA VAL A 68 7.12 -28.71 -4.85
C VAL A 68 5.72 -28.13 -4.68
N GLY A 69 5.05 -27.77 -5.78
CA GLY A 69 3.66 -27.33 -5.82
C GLY A 69 3.46 -25.84 -6.04
N ASP A 70 4.51 -25.07 -6.32
CA ASP A 70 4.38 -23.64 -6.63
C ASP A 70 3.82 -23.42 -8.03
N LEU A 71 2.96 -22.42 -8.19
CA LEU A 71 2.36 -22.03 -9.47
C LEU A 71 3.40 -21.36 -10.38
N THR A 72 3.83 -22.05 -11.43
CA THR A 72 4.85 -21.56 -12.36
C THR A 72 4.29 -20.86 -13.58
N ALA A 73 3.04 -21.13 -13.97
CA ALA A 73 2.41 -20.41 -15.07
C ALA A 73 0.88 -20.35 -14.97
N VAL A 74 0.34 -19.24 -15.47
CA VAL A 74 -1.07 -19.05 -15.80
C VAL A 74 -1.15 -18.78 -17.30
N ILE A 75 -1.89 -19.62 -18.02
CA ILE A 75 -2.08 -19.53 -19.46
C ILE A 75 -3.53 -19.11 -19.70
N ALA A 76 -3.72 -17.92 -20.26
CA ALA A 76 -5.03 -17.39 -20.56
C ALA A 76 -5.64 -18.06 -21.81
N PRO A 77 -6.95 -17.89 -22.05
CA PRO A 77 -7.64 -18.51 -23.20
C PRO A 77 -7.09 -18.12 -24.57
N ASP A 78 -6.49 -16.94 -24.69
CA ASP A 78 -5.83 -16.44 -25.90
C ASP A 78 -4.42 -17.04 -26.12
N GLY A 79 -3.97 -17.91 -25.21
CA GLY A 79 -2.65 -18.52 -25.22
C GLY A 79 -1.55 -17.66 -24.59
N SER A 80 -1.86 -16.44 -24.13
CA SER A 80 -0.89 -15.62 -23.40
C SER A 80 -0.49 -16.29 -22.09
N ARG A 81 0.81 -16.25 -21.78
CA ARG A 81 1.40 -16.97 -20.64
C ARG A 81 2.07 -16.00 -19.69
N ASN A 82 1.59 -15.98 -18.45
CA ASN A 82 2.25 -15.32 -17.33
C ASN A 82 2.94 -16.39 -16.50
N GLY A 83 4.19 -16.17 -16.09
CA GLY A 83 4.96 -17.20 -15.40
C GLY A 83 5.80 -16.66 -14.25
N THR A 84 6.06 -17.52 -13.28
CA THR A 84 6.90 -17.22 -12.11
C THR A 84 7.92 -18.34 -11.95
N GLN A 85 9.18 -17.97 -11.75
CA GLN A 85 10.27 -18.87 -11.40
C GLN A 85 10.64 -18.65 -9.94
N TYR A 86 10.92 -19.74 -9.25
CA TYR A 86 11.21 -19.75 -7.82
C TYR A 86 12.62 -20.28 -7.56
N ASP A 87 13.24 -19.81 -6.49
CA ASP A 87 14.44 -20.42 -5.93
C ASP A 87 14.10 -21.69 -5.12
N ALA A 88 15.12 -22.32 -4.54
CA ALA A 88 14.98 -23.54 -3.75
C ALA A 88 14.19 -23.36 -2.44
N TRP A 89 13.97 -22.12 -1.99
CA TRP A 89 13.18 -21.79 -0.79
C TRP A 89 11.75 -21.32 -1.14
N GLY A 90 11.36 -21.41 -2.42
CA GLY A 90 10.02 -20.99 -2.88
C GLY A 90 9.86 -19.47 -3.01
N LYS A 91 10.95 -18.69 -3.09
CA LYS A 91 10.86 -17.25 -3.36
C LYS A 91 10.91 -16.99 -4.86
N ALA A 92 10.07 -16.07 -5.34
CA ALA A 92 10.01 -15.71 -6.75
C ALA A 92 11.27 -14.94 -7.18
N VAL A 93 12.06 -15.51 -8.09
CA VAL A 93 13.29 -14.87 -8.62
C VAL A 93 13.06 -14.22 -9.98
N ARG A 94 12.01 -14.60 -10.69
CA ARG A 94 11.67 -14.04 -12.01
C ARG A 94 10.17 -14.16 -12.27
N THR A 95 9.56 -13.07 -12.72
CA THR A 95 8.15 -13.05 -13.12
C THR A 95 8.02 -12.48 -14.52
N THR A 96 7.24 -13.14 -15.36
CA THR A 96 6.89 -12.66 -16.70
C THR A 96 5.39 -12.42 -16.74
N GLN A 97 4.96 -11.20 -17.04
CA GLN A 97 3.56 -10.84 -17.19
C GLN A 97 3.36 -9.99 -18.45
N GLY A 98 2.43 -10.39 -19.33
CA GLY A 98 2.18 -9.66 -20.58
C GLY A 98 3.42 -9.54 -21.48
N GLY A 99 4.31 -10.54 -21.43
CA GLY A 99 5.60 -10.53 -22.14
C GLY A 99 6.72 -9.72 -21.47
N LEU A 100 6.43 -8.94 -20.43
CA LEU A 100 7.41 -8.17 -19.68
C LEU A 100 7.98 -9.02 -18.53
N THR A 101 9.31 -9.05 -18.41
CA THR A 101 10.00 -9.89 -17.42
C THR A 101 10.72 -9.05 -16.38
N ARG A 102 10.51 -9.34 -15.11
CA ARG A 102 11.20 -8.73 -13.97
C ARG A 102 11.91 -9.80 -13.16
N SER A 103 12.96 -9.44 -12.44
CA SER A 103 13.68 -10.37 -11.56
C SER A 103 13.95 -9.78 -10.18
N MET A 104 14.09 -10.66 -9.20
CA MET A 104 14.37 -10.34 -7.82
C MET A 104 15.56 -11.17 -7.34
N GLU A 105 16.47 -10.53 -6.62
CA GLU A 105 17.58 -11.20 -5.94
C GLU A 105 17.41 -11.03 -4.43
N TYR A 106 17.76 -12.07 -3.68
CA TYR A 106 17.61 -12.12 -2.23
C TYR A 106 18.95 -12.37 -1.55
N ASP A 107 19.11 -11.85 -0.34
CA ASP A 107 20.20 -12.28 0.55
C ASP A 107 19.87 -13.59 1.30
N ALA A 108 20.80 -14.04 2.14
CA ALA A 108 20.64 -15.27 2.92
C ALA A 108 19.53 -15.21 3.99
N ALA A 109 19.13 -14.02 4.44
CA ALA A 109 17.97 -13.83 5.30
C ALA A 109 16.66 -13.79 4.47
N GLY A 110 16.76 -13.84 3.14
CA GLY A 110 15.64 -13.83 2.23
C GLY A 110 15.04 -12.45 2.00
N ARG A 111 15.79 -11.37 2.28
CA ARG A 111 15.40 -9.98 2.01
C ARG A 111 15.81 -9.62 0.59
N VAL A 112 15.03 -8.79 -0.09
CA VAL A 112 15.31 -8.38 -1.48
C VAL A 112 16.52 -7.45 -1.50
N ILE A 113 17.56 -7.80 -2.24
CA ILE A 113 18.76 -6.95 -2.43
C ILE A 113 18.81 -6.29 -3.80
N ARG A 114 18.02 -6.80 -4.76
CA ARG A 114 17.90 -6.21 -6.09
C ARG A 114 16.55 -6.51 -6.73
N LEU A 115 15.99 -5.50 -7.38
CA LEU A 115 14.85 -5.62 -8.29
C LEU A 115 15.30 -5.15 -9.67
N THR A 116 15.09 -5.97 -10.70
CA THR A 116 15.38 -5.61 -12.10
C THR A 116 14.08 -5.56 -12.89
N SER A 117 13.86 -4.44 -13.57
CA SER A 117 12.69 -4.22 -14.42
C SER A 117 12.85 -4.88 -15.80
N GLU A 118 11.78 -4.84 -16.58
CA GLU A 118 11.73 -5.34 -17.96
C GLU A 118 12.71 -4.68 -18.94
N ASN A 119 13.16 -3.45 -18.65
CA ASN A 119 14.10 -2.74 -19.50
C ASN A 119 15.57 -2.89 -19.02
N GLY A 120 15.81 -3.70 -18.00
CA GLY A 120 17.14 -3.94 -17.42
C GLY A 120 17.58 -2.90 -16.38
N SER A 121 16.82 -1.82 -16.18
CA SER A 121 17.02 -0.94 -15.02
C SER A 121 16.82 -1.71 -13.73
N HIS A 122 17.51 -1.32 -12.67
CA HIS A 122 17.41 -2.01 -11.40
C HIS A 122 17.48 -1.05 -10.21
N THR A 123 16.87 -1.49 -9.11
CA THR A 123 16.99 -0.90 -7.78
C THR A 123 17.74 -1.87 -6.89
N THR A 124 18.58 -1.37 -5.99
CA THR A 124 19.31 -2.20 -5.01
C THR A 124 19.02 -1.75 -3.59
N PHE A 125 19.06 -2.71 -2.67
CA PHE A 125 18.80 -2.49 -1.25
C PHE A 125 19.93 -3.07 -0.42
N ARG A 126 20.28 -2.38 0.67
CA ARG A 126 21.24 -2.89 1.67
C ARG A 126 20.64 -2.77 3.04
N TYR A 127 20.90 -3.78 3.84
CA TYR A 127 20.41 -3.88 5.21
C TYR A 127 21.59 -4.01 6.17
N ASP A 128 21.38 -3.59 7.41
CA ASP A 128 22.30 -3.89 8.49
C ASP A 128 22.05 -5.28 9.09
N VAL A 129 22.81 -5.59 10.14
CA VAL A 129 22.74 -6.87 10.88
C VAL A 129 21.48 -7.03 11.73
N LEU A 130 20.67 -5.98 11.87
CA LEU A 130 19.40 -5.98 12.60
C LEU A 130 18.19 -5.95 11.64
N ASP A 131 18.40 -6.31 10.37
CA ASP A 131 17.36 -6.33 9.33
C ASP A 131 16.77 -4.97 8.95
N ARG A 132 17.49 -3.87 9.22
CA ARG A 132 17.02 -2.52 8.88
C ARG A 132 17.62 -2.04 7.58
N LEU A 133 16.81 -1.42 6.70
CA LEU A 133 17.26 -0.84 5.44
C LEU A 133 18.21 0.33 5.71
N ILE A 134 19.44 0.29 5.20
CA ILE A 134 20.44 1.35 5.39
C ILE A 134 20.80 2.07 4.10
N GLN A 135 20.49 1.48 2.94
CA GLN A 135 20.69 2.11 1.65
C GLN A 135 19.70 1.57 0.63
N GLU A 136 19.16 2.45 -0.19
CA GLU A 136 18.44 2.13 -1.42
C GLU A 136 19.05 2.92 -2.57
N THR A 137 19.22 2.29 -3.72
CA THR A 137 19.61 2.97 -4.96
C THR A 137 18.51 2.73 -5.99
N GLY A 138 17.80 3.79 -6.37
CA GLY A 138 16.65 3.77 -7.28
C GLY A 138 17.01 3.47 -8.74
N PHE A 139 15.99 3.33 -9.58
CA PHE A 139 16.16 3.05 -11.02
C PHE A 139 16.85 4.18 -11.79
N ASP A 140 16.78 5.41 -11.26
CA ASP A 140 17.45 6.61 -11.75
C ASP A 140 18.91 6.73 -11.28
N GLY A 141 19.38 5.78 -10.46
CA GLY A 141 20.71 5.79 -9.85
C GLY A 141 20.81 6.67 -8.60
N ARG A 142 19.75 7.41 -8.24
CA ARG A 142 19.74 8.20 -7.00
C ARG A 142 19.85 7.25 -5.81
N THR A 143 20.67 7.63 -4.83
CA THR A 143 20.93 6.79 -3.66
C THR A 143 20.47 7.48 -2.40
N GLN A 144 19.61 6.79 -1.66
CA GLN A 144 19.18 7.18 -0.34
C GLN A 144 19.87 6.33 0.73
N ARG A 145 20.27 6.95 1.84
CA ARG A 145 20.90 6.26 2.98
C ARG A 145 20.16 6.56 4.27
N TYR A 146 20.09 5.56 5.13
CA TYR A 146 19.33 5.61 6.38
C TYR A 146 20.23 5.20 7.55
N HIS A 147 20.19 6.00 8.62
CA HIS A 147 20.95 5.76 9.83
C HIS A 147 19.98 5.68 10.99
N HIS A 148 20.08 4.57 11.72
CA HIS A 148 19.21 4.27 12.85
C HIS A 148 20.00 4.33 14.15
N ASP A 149 19.32 4.70 15.24
CA ASP A 149 19.88 4.57 16.57
C ASP A 149 19.90 3.10 17.06
N LEU A 150 20.37 2.86 18.28
CA LEU A 150 20.42 1.52 18.89
C LEU A 150 19.05 0.90 19.15
N THR A 151 17.99 1.71 19.18
CA THR A 151 16.61 1.25 19.40
C THR A 151 15.85 1.00 18.08
N GLY A 152 16.45 1.37 16.94
CA GLY A 152 15.83 1.20 15.62
C GLY A 152 15.17 2.45 15.06
N LYS A 153 15.19 3.59 15.76
CA LYS A 153 14.61 4.84 15.24
C LYS A 153 15.49 5.43 14.16
N LEU A 154 14.90 5.89 13.06
CA LEU A 154 15.60 6.62 12.00
C LEU A 154 16.04 7.97 12.56
N ILE A 155 17.34 8.23 12.65
CA ILE A 155 17.88 9.49 13.20
C ILE A 155 18.48 10.39 12.13
N ARG A 156 18.87 9.82 10.99
CA ARG A 156 19.41 10.56 9.86
C ARG A 156 19.10 9.85 8.54
N SER A 157 18.69 10.61 7.54
CA SER A 157 18.58 10.15 6.16
C SER A 157 19.35 11.08 5.22
N GLU A 158 19.84 10.53 4.13
CA GLU A 158 20.57 11.26 3.09
C GLU A 158 19.96 10.93 1.74
N ASP A 159 19.55 11.94 0.97
CA ASP A 159 19.04 11.78 -0.40
C ASP A 159 19.79 12.75 -1.31
N GLU A 160 20.66 12.24 -2.19
CA GLU A 160 21.51 13.06 -3.06
C GLU A 160 22.28 14.19 -2.36
N GLY A 161 22.76 13.93 -1.14
CA GLY A 161 23.47 14.92 -0.32
C GLY A 161 22.56 15.87 0.46
N LEU A 162 21.24 15.78 0.30
CA LEU A 162 20.27 16.36 1.20
C LEU A 162 20.24 15.55 2.51
N VAL A 163 20.86 16.08 3.55
CA VAL A 163 20.88 15.44 4.87
C VAL A 163 19.69 15.91 5.69
N THR A 164 18.88 14.94 6.14
CA THR A 164 17.78 15.14 7.08
C THR A 164 18.11 14.49 8.42
N HIS A 165 17.90 15.18 9.53
CA HIS A 165 17.94 14.59 10.87
C HIS A 165 16.54 14.55 11.48
N TRP A 166 16.26 13.48 12.19
CA TRP A 166 14.96 13.20 12.79
C TRP A 166 15.12 13.20 14.31
N HIS A 167 14.24 13.92 15.00
CA HIS A 167 14.35 14.14 16.43
C HIS A 167 13.09 13.69 17.15
N TYR A 168 13.27 12.99 18.26
CA TYR A 168 12.19 12.37 19.03
C TYR A 168 12.16 12.92 20.45
N ASP A 169 10.99 12.84 21.09
CA ASP A 169 10.88 13.07 22.53
C ASP A 169 11.16 11.78 23.33
N GLU A 170 11.08 11.87 24.66
CA GLU A 170 11.31 10.74 25.57
C GLU A 170 10.29 9.61 25.44
N ALA A 171 9.15 9.87 24.79
CA ALA A 171 8.12 8.87 24.49
C ALA A 171 8.27 8.29 23.06
N ASP A 172 9.43 8.49 22.43
CA ASP A 172 9.75 8.04 21.07
C ASP A 172 8.84 8.61 19.97
N ARG A 173 8.22 9.76 20.20
CA ARG A 173 7.39 10.46 19.22
C ARG A 173 8.22 11.47 18.44
N LEU A 174 8.03 11.53 17.11
CA LEU A 174 8.75 12.48 16.25
C LEU A 174 8.36 13.92 16.62
N THR A 175 9.32 14.78 16.93
CA THR A 175 9.06 16.18 17.32
C THR A 175 9.37 17.15 16.21
N HIS A 176 10.46 16.93 15.48
CA HIS A 176 10.85 17.75 14.34
C HIS A 176 11.87 17.02 13.47
N ARG A 177 12.00 17.48 12.23
CA ARG A 177 13.12 17.11 11.37
C ARG A 177 13.84 18.36 10.89
N THR A 178 15.16 18.25 10.77
CA THR A 178 15.99 19.30 10.20
C THR A 178 16.51 18.86 8.85
N VAL A 179 16.50 19.76 7.86
CA VAL A 179 17.05 19.54 6.53
C VAL A 179 18.15 20.58 6.32
N LYS A 180 19.36 20.15 5.96
CA LYS A 180 20.54 21.04 5.88
C LYS A 180 20.80 21.87 7.16
N GLY A 181 20.42 21.32 8.33
CA GLY A 181 20.59 21.97 9.64
C GLY A 181 19.47 22.94 10.03
N GLU A 182 18.52 23.22 9.15
CA GLU A 182 17.38 24.09 9.42
C GLU A 182 16.13 23.25 9.74
N THR A 183 15.28 23.71 10.67
CA THR A 183 14.03 23.02 10.97
C THR A 183 13.09 23.08 9.77
N ALA A 184 12.77 21.92 9.19
CA ALA A 184 11.87 21.82 8.04
C ALA A 184 10.42 21.59 8.49
N GLU A 185 10.21 20.62 9.37
CA GLU A 185 8.89 20.24 9.88
C GLU A 185 8.92 20.01 11.38
N ARG A 186 7.77 20.23 12.03
CA ARG A 186 7.56 20.04 13.46
C ARG A 186 6.21 19.40 13.73
N TRP A 187 6.19 18.51 14.71
CA TRP A 187 5.03 17.84 15.27
C TRP A 187 4.90 18.22 16.74
N ARG A 188 3.67 18.32 17.24
CA ARG A 188 3.37 18.55 18.66
C ARG A 188 2.27 17.60 19.10
N TYR A 189 2.32 17.25 20.38
CA TYR A 189 1.38 16.33 20.99
C TYR A 189 0.85 16.92 22.30
N ASP A 190 -0.36 16.51 22.67
CA ASP A 190 -0.89 16.76 24.00
C ASP A 190 -0.31 15.79 25.05
N GLU A 191 -0.72 15.97 26.30
CA GLU A 191 -0.34 15.13 27.44
C GLU A 191 -0.83 13.68 27.31
N ARG A 192 -1.84 13.42 26.47
CA ARG A 192 -2.39 12.08 26.24
C ARG A 192 -1.68 11.33 25.12
N GLY A 193 -0.78 11.98 24.40
CA GLY A 193 -0.09 11.37 23.27
C GLY A 193 -0.64 11.75 21.91
N TRP A 194 -1.73 12.51 21.83
CA TRP A 194 -2.39 12.78 20.56
C TRP A 194 -1.72 13.93 19.84
N LEU A 195 -1.49 13.76 18.54
CA LEU A 195 -0.87 14.76 17.68
C LEU A 195 -1.78 15.98 17.58
N THR A 196 -1.38 17.13 18.10
CA THR A 196 -2.17 18.36 18.07
C THR A 196 -1.79 19.28 16.92
N ASP A 197 -0.54 19.23 16.46
CA ASP A 197 -0.04 20.15 15.45
C ASP A 197 1.01 19.51 14.55
N ILE A 198 0.94 19.78 13.25
CA ILE A 198 2.06 19.63 12.31
C ILE A 198 2.29 20.98 11.67
N SER A 199 3.55 21.43 11.54
CA SER A 199 3.86 22.69 10.88
C SER A 199 5.18 22.67 10.12
N HIS A 200 5.27 23.45 9.05
CA HIS A 200 6.48 23.65 8.25
C HIS A 200 6.49 25.04 7.59
N ILE A 201 7.61 25.37 6.93
CA ILE A 201 7.69 26.55 6.06
C ILE A 201 7.54 26.10 4.61
N SER A 202 6.57 26.69 3.90
CA SER A 202 6.33 26.46 2.47
C SER A 202 6.29 27.81 1.76
N GLU A 203 7.13 28.00 0.74
CA GLU A 203 7.27 29.28 0.02
C GLU A 203 7.41 30.49 0.95
N GLY A 204 8.19 30.32 2.02
CA GLY A 204 8.39 31.34 3.05
C GLY A 204 7.21 31.54 3.99
N HIS A 205 6.08 30.83 3.87
CA HIS A 205 4.94 30.94 4.78
C HIS A 205 4.94 29.82 5.81
N ARG A 206 4.51 30.11 7.03
CA ARG A 206 4.30 29.07 8.04
C ARG A 206 2.94 28.43 7.76
N VAL A 207 2.96 27.14 7.48
CA VAL A 207 1.74 26.35 7.33
C VAL A 207 1.62 25.37 8.48
N ALA A 208 0.42 25.21 9.02
CA ALA A 208 0.14 24.21 10.03
C ALA A 208 -1.20 23.49 9.83
N VAL A 209 -1.28 22.27 10.34
CA VAL A 209 -2.53 21.54 10.59
C VAL A 209 -2.66 21.34 12.08
N HIS A 210 -3.80 21.74 12.64
CA HIS A 210 -4.14 21.58 14.05
C HIS A 210 -5.26 20.55 14.18
N TYR A 211 -5.06 19.57 15.06
CA TYR A 211 -6.01 18.50 15.31
C TYR A 211 -6.68 18.70 16.67
N ARG A 212 -7.96 18.34 16.74
CA ARG A 212 -8.73 18.30 17.98
C ARG A 212 -9.39 16.95 18.13
N TYR A 213 -9.44 16.48 19.36
CA TYR A 213 -9.99 15.19 19.73
C TYR A 213 -11.03 15.36 20.83
N ASP A 214 -11.98 14.44 20.89
CA ASP A 214 -12.82 14.30 22.07
C ASP A 214 -12.12 13.50 23.18
N GLU A 215 -12.79 13.32 24.31
CA GLU A 215 -12.22 12.60 25.45
C GLU A 215 -11.86 11.14 25.16
N LYS A 216 -12.42 10.54 24.10
CA LYS A 216 -12.18 9.16 23.68
C LYS A 216 -11.09 9.04 22.61
N GLY A 217 -10.48 10.14 22.19
CA GLY A 217 -9.43 10.17 21.17
C GLY A 217 -9.94 10.17 19.75
N ARG A 218 -11.23 10.43 19.54
CA ARG A 218 -11.80 10.54 18.20
C ARG A 218 -11.56 11.95 17.67
N LEU A 219 -11.08 12.07 16.44
CA LEU A 219 -10.80 13.34 15.78
C LEU A 219 -12.08 14.16 15.62
N THR A 220 -12.23 15.27 16.33
CA THR A 220 -13.40 16.16 16.27
C THR A 220 -13.20 17.34 15.33
N GLY A 221 -11.97 17.64 14.95
CA GLY A 221 -11.73 18.62 13.91
C GLY A 221 -10.28 18.79 13.49
N GLU A 222 -10.13 19.32 12.31
CA GLU A 222 -8.87 19.63 11.64
C GLU A 222 -8.94 21.10 11.23
N ARG A 223 -7.92 21.87 11.59
CA ARG A 223 -7.80 23.27 11.21
C ARG A 223 -6.47 23.49 10.53
N GLN A 224 -6.51 23.84 9.26
CA GLN A 224 -5.34 24.23 8.49
C GLN A 224 -5.16 25.75 8.59
N THR A 225 -3.93 26.23 8.71
CA THR A 225 -3.60 27.65 8.80
C THR A 225 -2.39 28.00 7.95
N VAL A 226 -2.40 29.19 7.36
CA VAL A 226 -1.23 29.80 6.71
C VAL A 226 -0.99 31.14 7.39
N HIS A 227 0.22 31.32 7.91
CA HIS A 227 0.66 32.53 8.58
C HIS A 227 1.83 33.17 7.84
N HIS A 228 1.87 34.50 7.85
CA HIS A 228 3.04 35.25 7.42
C HIS A 228 4.24 34.89 8.32
N PRO A 229 5.43 34.59 7.76
CA PRO A 229 6.55 33.99 8.50
C PRO A 229 7.10 34.84 9.64
N GLN A 230 7.08 36.17 9.47
CA GLN A 230 7.77 37.11 10.35
C GLN A 230 6.82 37.80 11.34
N THR A 231 5.56 38.00 10.91
CA THR A 231 4.56 38.74 11.68
C THR A 231 3.56 37.81 12.35
N GLU A 232 3.56 36.53 11.99
CA GLU A 232 2.59 35.52 12.41
C GLU A 232 1.12 35.89 12.11
N ALA A 233 0.90 36.88 11.23
CA ALA A 233 -0.44 37.26 10.81
C ALA A 233 -1.11 36.09 10.09
N LEU A 234 -2.33 35.72 10.52
CA LEU A 234 -3.13 34.70 9.84
C LEU A 234 -3.56 35.22 8.48
N LEU A 235 -3.14 34.53 7.42
CA LEU A 235 -3.47 34.88 6.04
C LEU A 235 -4.64 34.04 5.52
N TRP A 236 -4.70 32.78 5.94
CA TRP A 236 -5.72 31.84 5.50
C TRP A 236 -5.95 30.75 6.55
N GLN A 237 -7.17 30.25 6.64
CA GLN A 237 -7.50 29.07 7.41
C GLN A 237 -8.60 28.26 6.72
N HIS A 238 -8.58 26.95 6.94
CA HIS A 238 -9.68 26.03 6.62
C HIS A 238 -9.96 25.14 7.82
N GLU A 239 -11.23 24.92 8.13
CA GLU A 239 -11.64 24.08 9.25
C GLU A 239 -12.67 23.03 8.83
N THR A 240 -12.38 21.78 9.18
CA THR A 240 -13.29 20.64 9.07
C THR A 240 -13.61 20.11 10.46
N ARG A 241 -14.89 19.86 10.75
CA ARG A 241 -15.35 19.33 12.05
C ARG A 241 -16.11 18.04 11.89
N HIS A 242 -15.89 17.11 12.80
CA HIS A 242 -16.49 15.78 12.81
C HIS A 242 -17.41 15.63 14.02
N ALA A 243 -18.60 15.08 13.78
CA ALA A 243 -19.53 14.66 14.83
C ALA A 243 -19.75 13.14 14.76
N TYR A 244 -19.95 12.56 15.95
CA TYR A 244 -20.11 11.13 16.13
C TYR A 244 -21.42 10.83 16.83
N ASN A 245 -22.06 9.73 16.46
CA ASN A 245 -23.21 9.20 17.19
C ASN A 245 -22.78 8.47 18.49
N ALA A 246 -23.76 8.00 19.26
CA ALA A 246 -23.53 7.30 20.53
C ALA A 246 -22.72 6.00 20.36
N GLN A 247 -22.81 5.34 19.20
CA GLN A 247 -22.05 4.13 18.83
C GLN A 247 -20.64 4.44 18.33
N GLY A 248 -20.28 5.72 18.18
CA GLY A 248 -18.96 6.16 17.73
C GLY A 248 -18.73 6.17 16.23
N LEU A 249 -19.78 6.02 15.44
CA LEU A 249 -19.71 6.21 13.99
C LEU A 249 -19.79 7.70 13.65
N ALA A 250 -18.92 8.15 12.75
CA ALA A 250 -19.00 9.50 12.20
C ALA A 250 -20.32 9.65 11.45
N ASN A 251 -21.15 10.61 11.85
CA ASN A 251 -22.46 10.84 11.24
C ASN A 251 -22.56 12.18 10.52
N ARG A 252 -21.57 13.06 10.69
CA ARG A 252 -21.53 14.36 10.03
C ARG A 252 -20.10 14.91 9.95
N CYS A 253 -19.71 15.35 8.76
CA CYS A 253 -18.52 16.16 8.49
C CYS A 253 -18.99 17.56 8.05
N ILE A 254 -18.47 18.61 8.69
CA ILE A 254 -18.85 20.00 8.43
C ILE A 254 -17.59 20.77 8.02
N PRO A 255 -17.39 21.06 6.72
CA PRO A 255 -16.37 22.00 6.27
C PRO A 255 -16.87 23.44 6.42
N ASP A 256 -15.94 24.38 6.56
CA ASP A 256 -16.23 25.84 6.55
C ASP A 256 -16.55 26.43 5.16
N SER A 257 -16.82 25.56 4.18
CA SER A 257 -17.13 25.91 2.78
C SER A 257 -15.96 26.51 1.99
N LEU A 258 -14.74 26.51 2.56
CA LEU A 258 -13.52 26.67 1.78
C LEU A 258 -13.10 25.31 1.22
N PRO A 259 -12.51 25.26 0.01
CA PRO A 259 -11.95 24.01 -0.50
C PRO A 259 -10.85 23.54 0.45
N ALA A 260 -10.88 22.25 0.79
CA ALA A 260 -9.75 21.62 1.45
C ALA A 260 -8.52 21.79 0.56
N VAL A 261 -7.41 22.18 1.17
CA VAL A 261 -6.17 22.34 0.45
C VAL A 261 -5.50 20.96 0.39
N GLU A 262 -5.43 20.37 -0.81
CA GLU A 262 -5.04 18.96 -1.00
C GLU A 262 -3.65 18.63 -0.41
N TRP A 263 -2.72 19.58 -0.38
CA TRP A 263 -1.36 19.38 0.18
C TRP A 263 -1.29 19.41 1.71
N LEU A 264 -2.40 19.68 2.40
CA LEU A 264 -2.53 19.60 3.87
C LEU A 264 -3.39 18.41 4.32
N THR A 265 -3.62 17.44 3.43
CA THR A 265 -4.29 16.19 3.79
C THR A 265 -3.25 15.16 4.26
N TYR A 266 -3.41 14.68 5.50
CA TYR A 266 -2.63 13.55 5.98
C TYR A 266 -3.23 12.25 5.44
N GLY A 267 -2.38 11.46 4.77
CA GLY A 267 -2.73 10.12 4.28
C GLY A 267 -1.55 9.25 3.82
N SER A 268 -0.33 9.77 3.66
CA SER A 268 0.77 8.94 3.09
C SER A 268 2.21 9.32 3.47
N GLY A 269 2.45 10.25 4.40
CA GLY A 269 3.82 10.58 4.82
C GLY A 269 4.69 11.23 3.75
N TYR A 270 4.08 11.88 2.75
CA TYR A 270 4.76 12.64 1.70
C TYR A 270 4.03 13.96 1.44
N LEU A 271 4.76 15.10 1.47
CA LEU A 271 4.30 16.42 1.02
C LEU A 271 4.83 16.60 -0.41
N ALA A 272 3.94 16.58 -1.42
CA ALA A 272 4.27 16.93 -2.80
C ALA A 272 3.26 17.95 -3.35
N GLY A 273 3.77 18.84 -4.21
CA GLY A 273 3.14 20.10 -4.63
C GLY A 273 1.92 20.05 -5.57
N MET A 274 1.45 21.27 -5.85
CA MET A 274 0.14 21.79 -6.28
C MET A 274 -0.36 21.45 -7.71
N LYS A 275 -1.67 21.68 -7.98
CA LYS A 275 -2.15 22.22 -9.27
C LYS A 275 -3.08 23.42 -9.09
N LEU A 276 -2.76 24.52 -9.78
CA LEU A 276 -3.73 25.57 -10.14
C LEU A 276 -3.43 25.92 -11.62
N GLY A 277 -4.28 25.45 -12.53
CA GLY A 277 -4.13 25.67 -13.98
C GLY A 277 -3.14 24.74 -14.71
N ASP A 278 -3.09 24.87 -16.04
CA ASP A 278 -2.44 23.94 -16.98
C ASP A 278 -0.93 24.20 -17.19
N THR A 279 -0.19 24.53 -16.14
CA THR A 279 1.28 24.58 -16.24
C THR A 279 1.91 24.09 -14.93
N PRO A 280 2.62 22.94 -14.92
CA PRO A 280 3.34 22.48 -13.74
C PRO A 280 4.61 23.31 -13.53
N LEU A 281 4.84 23.71 -12.28
CA LEU A 281 6.02 24.48 -11.86
C LEU A 281 6.63 23.86 -10.61
N VAL A 282 7.07 22.60 -10.70
CA VAL A 282 8.18 22.05 -9.91
C VAL A 282 8.85 20.94 -10.75
N GLU A 283 9.96 21.29 -11.38
CA GLU A 283 11.02 20.32 -11.70
C GLU A 283 11.74 20.01 -10.39
N TYR A 284 11.78 18.73 -9.99
CA TYR A 284 12.79 18.29 -9.03
C TYR A 284 14.14 18.33 -9.75
N THR A 285 15.09 19.10 -9.22
CA THR A 285 16.52 18.84 -9.41
C THR A 285 17.00 18.05 -8.20
#